data_AF-A0A1H6KIL3-F1
#
_entry.id   AF-A0A1H6KIL3-F1
#
_cell.length_a   1.000
_cell.length_b   1.000
_cell.length_c   1.000
_cell.angle_alpha   90.00
_cell.angle_beta   90.00
_cell.angle_gamma   90.00
#
_symmetry.space_group_name_H-M   'P 1'
#
loop_
_entity.id
_entity.type
_entity.pdbx_description
1 polymer ?
#
loop_
_entity_poly.entity_id
_entity_poly.type
_entity_poly.pdbx_seq_one_letter_code
_entity_poly.pdbx_strand_id
1 'polypeptide(L)'
;MKKVFLSMAAIAFVAVGSLTVTSCGSDDSNPTPPEPPVTTGSKFTWAGTDYTMDMTTTGVVVNAENQMIGYNIGTEEEPVLATRWIFISHEGEGTSDWQTAENALWTQIFVPVNGDTPVYPQEAEEVFLLGTEVIVGGESVADPEGITAFNINIAVWDEEGEKINYTTSTTFAEGTVNLDFDGLMYGPLGFTLSGGKSASNFTSFKATQLTKKSVDLNNVEKIDNTKLTKVVK
;
A
#
# COMPACT_ATOMS: atom_id res chain seq x y z
N MET A 1 7.92 -15.70 -58.00
CA MET A 1 8.51 -14.37 -58.24
C MET A 1 8.07 -13.44 -57.12
N LYS A 2 9.01 -12.97 -56.29
CA LYS A 2 8.76 -12.11 -55.12
C LYS A 2 8.58 -10.66 -55.60
N LYS A 3 7.50 -9.98 -55.19
CA LYS A 3 7.30 -8.55 -55.43
C LYS A 3 7.56 -7.81 -54.12
N VAL A 4 8.58 -6.94 -54.18
CA VAL A 4 8.99 -6.00 -53.14
C VAL A 4 8.02 -4.82 -53.17
N PHE A 5 7.43 -4.48 -52.03
CA PHE A 5 6.76 -3.20 -51.83
C PHE A 5 7.57 -2.37 -50.84
N LEU A 6 8.15 -1.30 -51.37
CA LEU A 6 8.85 -0.24 -50.66
C LEU A 6 7.81 0.85 -50.35
N SER A 7 7.52 1.13 -49.08
CA SER A 7 6.67 2.27 -48.71
C SER A 7 7.49 3.29 -47.93
N MET A 8 7.54 4.50 -48.51
CA MET A 8 7.99 5.75 -47.92
C MET A 8 7.23 6.08 -46.63
N ALA A 9 7.93 6.55 -45.61
CA ALA A 9 7.36 7.39 -44.56
C ALA A 9 8.06 8.75 -44.63
N ALA A 10 7.29 9.78 -44.99
CA ALA A 10 7.72 11.17 -45.02
C ALA A 10 7.64 11.76 -43.61
N ILE A 11 8.73 12.39 -43.16
CA ILE A 11 8.78 13.18 -41.92
C ILE A 11 8.17 14.55 -42.23
N ALA A 12 7.02 14.87 -41.64
CA ALA A 12 6.43 16.19 -41.67
C ALA A 12 6.77 16.94 -40.37
N PHE A 13 7.70 17.90 -40.47
CA PHE A 13 7.84 18.97 -39.48
C PHE A 13 6.74 20.01 -39.73
N VAL A 14 5.93 20.32 -38.72
CA VAL A 14 4.93 21.39 -38.81
C VAL A 14 4.94 22.25 -37.54
N ALA A 15 5.05 23.56 -37.81
CA ALA A 15 4.60 24.72 -37.05
C ALA A 15 5.33 25.10 -35.75
N VAL A 16 6.33 25.95 -35.94
CA VAL A 16 6.70 27.01 -34.99
C VAL A 16 5.57 28.05 -35.01
N GLY A 17 4.70 28.02 -33.99
CA GLY A 17 3.68 29.03 -33.77
C GLY A 17 4.22 30.15 -32.88
N SER A 18 4.37 31.35 -33.43
CA SER A 18 4.70 32.56 -32.68
C SER A 18 3.56 32.91 -31.71
N LEU A 19 3.84 32.96 -30.42
CA LEU A 19 2.96 33.63 -29.46
C LEU A 19 3.52 35.04 -29.20
N THR A 20 2.82 36.02 -29.76
CA THR A 20 2.86 37.41 -29.36
C THR A 20 2.38 37.52 -27.92
N VAL A 21 3.28 37.84 -27.00
CA VAL A 21 2.96 38.26 -25.64
C VAL A 21 2.68 39.75 -25.65
N THR A 22 1.40 40.12 -25.66
CA THR A 22 0.98 41.48 -25.33
C THR A 22 0.75 41.53 -23.82
N SER A 23 1.76 42.10 -23.16
CA SER A 23 1.78 42.62 -21.80
C SER A 23 0.48 43.34 -21.41
N CYS A 24 -0.14 42.92 -20.32
CA CYS A 24 -0.97 43.78 -19.48
C CYS A 24 -1.06 43.17 -18.08
N GLY A 25 -0.81 44.00 -17.06
CA GLY A 25 -1.27 43.74 -15.70
C GLY A 25 -0.21 43.22 -14.75
N SER A 26 0.42 44.16 -14.06
CA SER A 26 1.09 43.95 -12.79
C SER A 26 0.12 43.34 -11.77
N ASP A 27 0.36 42.10 -11.35
CA ASP A 27 -0.20 41.55 -10.12
C ASP A 27 0.85 40.63 -9.49
N ASP A 28 1.28 41.01 -8.29
CA ASP A 28 2.39 40.44 -7.53
C ASP A 28 1.87 39.26 -6.70
N SER A 29 1.32 38.27 -7.42
CA SER A 29 0.90 37.00 -6.85
C SER A 29 1.81 35.93 -7.44
N ASN A 30 2.80 35.50 -6.67
CA ASN A 30 3.67 34.38 -7.00
C ASN A 30 2.80 33.19 -7.45
N PRO A 31 2.69 32.85 -8.75
CA PRO A 31 1.84 31.77 -9.17
C PRO A 31 2.59 30.49 -8.84
N THR A 32 2.15 29.77 -7.81
CA THR A 32 2.51 28.37 -7.65
C THR A 32 2.10 27.68 -8.94
N PRO A 33 3.02 27.04 -9.69
CA PRO A 33 2.65 26.30 -10.87
C PRO A 33 1.57 25.28 -10.46
N PRO A 34 0.49 25.08 -11.24
CA PRO A 34 -0.36 23.93 -11.01
C PRO A 34 0.53 22.69 -11.08
N GLU A 35 0.58 21.91 -10.00
CA GLU A 35 1.26 20.62 -10.04
C GLU A 35 0.65 19.82 -11.20
N PRO A 36 1.50 19.19 -12.04
CA PRO A 36 0.99 18.31 -13.07
C PRO A 36 0.16 17.22 -12.37
N PRO A 37 -1.03 16.86 -12.88
CA PRO A 37 -1.79 15.75 -12.32
C PRO A 37 -0.88 14.52 -12.36
N VAL A 38 -0.59 13.97 -11.17
CA VAL A 38 0.15 12.72 -11.05
C VAL A 38 -0.80 11.65 -11.55
N THR A 39 -0.69 11.31 -12.83
CA THR A 39 -1.35 10.11 -13.35
C THR A 39 -0.54 8.94 -12.81
N THR A 40 -0.84 8.52 -11.58
CA THR A 40 -0.30 7.28 -11.04
C THR A 40 -0.81 6.16 -11.94
N GLY A 41 0.12 5.43 -12.57
CA GLY A 41 -0.21 4.21 -13.33
C GLY A 41 -0.68 3.06 -12.41
N SER A 42 -0.75 3.33 -11.10
CA SER A 42 -1.12 2.42 -10.04
C SER A 42 -2.55 1.93 -10.18
N LYS A 43 -2.72 0.62 -10.02
CA LYS A 43 -4.03 -0.02 -10.13
C LYS A 43 -4.04 -1.38 -9.46
N PHE A 44 -5.21 -1.84 -9.06
CA PHE A 44 -5.45 -3.27 -8.88
C PHE A 44 -6.39 -3.82 -9.95
N THR A 45 -6.22 -5.10 -10.28
CA THR A 45 -7.12 -5.86 -11.15
C THR A 45 -7.92 -6.85 -10.31
N TRP A 46 -9.25 -6.80 -10.39
CA TRP A 46 -10.15 -7.79 -9.78
C TRP A 46 -11.20 -8.23 -10.79
N ALA A 47 -11.41 -9.55 -10.92
CA ALA A 47 -12.36 -10.14 -11.87
C ALA A 47 -12.21 -9.64 -13.34
N GLY A 48 -10.99 -9.29 -13.73
CA GLY A 48 -10.68 -8.78 -15.08
C GLY A 48 -10.96 -7.28 -15.29
N THR A 49 -11.37 -6.57 -14.25
CA THR A 49 -11.56 -5.12 -14.24
C THR A 49 -10.39 -4.45 -13.52
N ASP A 50 -9.86 -3.37 -14.10
CA ASP A 50 -8.82 -2.54 -13.50
C ASP A 50 -9.46 -1.39 -12.71
N TYR A 51 -8.94 -1.14 -11.50
CA TYR A 51 -9.35 -0.07 -10.59
C TYR A 51 -8.13 0.79 -10.28
N THR A 52 -8.20 2.08 -10.60
CA THR A 52 -7.12 3.05 -10.35
C THR A 52 -6.90 3.24 -8.85
N MET A 53 -5.63 3.30 -8.43
CA MET A 53 -5.25 3.61 -7.06
C MET A 53 -4.39 4.89 -7.06
N ASP A 54 -4.71 5.84 -6.20
CA ASP A 54 -4.03 7.14 -6.19
C ASP A 54 -2.95 7.20 -5.11
N MET A 55 -3.21 6.57 -3.96
CA MET A 55 -2.37 6.63 -2.77
C MET A 55 -2.28 5.28 -2.07
N THR A 56 -1.18 5.05 -1.37
CA THR A 56 -1.08 3.98 -0.36
C THR A 56 -0.83 4.59 1.01
N THR A 57 -1.77 4.36 1.93
CA THR A 57 -1.54 4.62 3.35
C THR A 57 -0.85 3.42 3.99
N THR A 58 0.27 3.64 4.67
CA THR A 58 1.00 2.59 5.39
C THR A 58 1.03 2.86 6.88
N GLY A 59 1.18 1.79 7.65
CA GLY A 59 1.43 1.94 9.08
C GLY A 59 1.61 0.63 9.80
N VAL A 60 1.76 0.74 11.10
CA VAL A 60 2.07 -0.35 12.02
C VAL A 60 1.12 -0.30 13.21
N VAL A 61 0.75 -1.45 13.74
CA VAL A 61 -0.09 -1.50 14.93
C VAL A 61 0.70 -1.09 16.17
N VAL A 62 0.13 -0.16 16.95
CA VAL A 62 0.75 0.44 18.14
C VAL A 62 -0.14 0.36 19.38
N ASN A 63 0.50 0.43 20.55
CA ASN A 63 -0.17 0.54 21.85
C ASN A 63 -0.66 1.98 22.14
N ALA A 64 -1.26 2.19 23.31
CA ALA A 64 -1.77 3.50 23.72
C ALA A 64 -0.66 4.56 23.86
N GLU A 65 0.59 4.13 24.07
CA GLU A 65 1.79 4.96 24.18
C GLU A 65 2.48 5.22 22.82
N ASN A 66 1.85 4.83 21.71
CA ASN A 66 2.38 4.88 20.33
C ASN A 66 3.71 4.12 20.15
N GLN A 67 3.88 2.98 20.83
CA GLN A 67 4.96 2.03 20.59
C GLN A 67 4.44 0.87 19.75
N MET A 68 5.27 0.34 18.85
CA MET A 68 4.90 -0.82 18.05
C MET A 68 4.62 -2.02 18.96
N ILE A 69 3.55 -2.75 18.70
CA ILE A 69 3.21 -3.94 19.49
C ILE A 69 3.97 -5.15 18.93
N GLY A 70 4.59 -5.92 19.83
CA GLY A 70 5.15 -7.22 19.50
C GLY A 70 4.07 -8.31 19.48
N TYR A 71 4.12 -9.16 18.46
CA TYR A 71 3.24 -10.31 18.29
C TYR A 71 4.06 -11.59 18.28
N ASN A 72 3.64 -12.63 19.01
CA ASN A 72 4.16 -13.98 18.79
C ASN A 72 3.28 -14.68 17.75
N ILE A 73 3.84 -14.89 16.56
CA ILE A 73 3.21 -15.61 15.44
C ILE A 73 3.73 -17.05 15.30
N GLY A 74 4.69 -17.44 16.12
CA GLY A 74 5.23 -18.80 16.20
C GLY A 74 4.51 -19.64 17.24
N THR A 75 5.18 -20.69 17.71
CA THR A 75 4.70 -21.49 18.84
C THR A 75 5.23 -20.91 20.16
N GLU A 76 4.82 -21.49 21.30
CA GLU A 76 5.42 -21.14 22.59
C GLU A 76 6.85 -21.64 22.72
N GLU A 77 7.18 -22.78 22.09
CA GLU A 77 8.50 -23.40 22.13
C GLU A 77 9.47 -22.74 21.12
N GLU A 78 8.94 -22.30 19.98
CA GLU A 78 9.66 -21.62 18.92
C GLU A 78 8.94 -20.29 18.60
N PRO A 79 9.10 -19.26 19.45
CA PRO A 79 8.44 -17.99 19.25
C PRO A 79 9.01 -17.26 18.04
N VAL A 80 8.12 -16.65 17.27
CA VAL A 80 8.48 -15.72 16.19
C VAL A 80 7.87 -14.38 16.56
N LEU A 81 8.71 -13.45 17.00
CA LEU A 81 8.28 -12.11 17.38
C LEU A 81 8.21 -11.24 16.12
N ALA A 82 7.10 -10.54 15.93
CA ALA A 82 6.85 -9.74 14.75
C ALA A 82 6.06 -8.46 15.07
N THR A 83 6.13 -7.50 14.16
CA THR A 83 5.26 -6.30 14.14
C THR A 83 4.19 -6.46 13.07
N ARG A 84 2.99 -5.91 13.29
CA ARG A 84 1.88 -5.96 12.34
C ARG A 84 1.83 -4.69 11.50
N TRP A 85 2.07 -4.83 10.21
CA TRP A 85 2.04 -3.76 9.22
C TRP A 85 0.76 -3.80 8.40
N ILE A 86 0.27 -2.62 8.04
CA ILE A 86 -0.96 -2.40 7.29
C ILE A 86 -0.61 -1.53 6.08
N PHE A 87 -1.08 -1.98 4.92
CA PHE A 87 -1.00 -1.29 3.64
C PHE A 87 -2.43 -1.11 3.14
N ILE A 88 -2.79 0.12 2.80
CA ILE A 88 -4.11 0.44 2.27
C ILE A 88 -3.88 1.22 0.98
N SER A 89 -3.91 0.56 -0.16
CA SER A 89 -3.99 1.25 -1.45
C SER A 89 -5.44 1.62 -1.69
N HIS A 90 -5.70 2.87 -2.05
CA HIS A 90 -7.04 3.35 -2.26
C HIS A 90 -7.09 4.38 -3.39
N GLU A 91 -8.27 4.55 -3.96
CA GLU A 91 -8.60 5.74 -4.74
C GLU A 91 -8.78 6.95 -3.80
N GLY A 92 -8.60 8.15 -4.36
CA GLY A 92 -8.61 9.40 -3.62
C GLY A 92 -7.22 9.84 -3.20
N GLU A 93 -6.96 11.13 -3.38
CA GLU A 93 -5.67 11.77 -3.08
C GLU A 93 -5.57 12.22 -1.60
N GLY A 94 -6.67 12.15 -0.83
CA GLY A 94 -6.71 12.56 0.57
C GLY A 94 -6.14 11.49 1.50
N THR A 95 -5.32 11.92 2.46
CA THR A 95 -4.67 11.05 3.46
C THR A 95 -5.63 10.38 4.46
N SER A 96 -6.92 10.76 4.42
CA SER A 96 -8.01 10.13 5.19
C SER A 96 -8.99 9.35 4.33
N ASP A 97 -8.85 9.40 3.00
CA ASP A 97 -9.85 8.87 2.07
C ASP A 97 -9.93 7.35 2.13
N TRP A 98 -8.87 6.68 2.59
CA TRP A 98 -8.85 5.23 2.86
C TRP A 98 -9.99 4.73 3.75
N GLN A 99 -10.62 5.58 4.57
CA GLN A 99 -11.77 5.20 5.40
C GLN A 99 -13.09 5.14 4.63
N THR A 100 -13.18 5.81 3.48
CA THR A 100 -14.41 6.02 2.73
C THR A 100 -14.28 5.75 1.23
N ALA A 101 -13.09 5.36 0.77
CA ALA A 101 -12.82 5.04 -0.63
C ALA A 101 -13.78 3.95 -1.14
N GLU A 102 -14.33 4.14 -2.34
CA GLU A 102 -15.20 3.12 -2.94
C GLU A 102 -14.37 1.94 -3.43
N ASN A 103 -13.12 2.17 -3.84
CA ASN A 103 -12.18 1.13 -4.23
C ASN A 103 -10.92 1.17 -3.37
N ALA A 104 -10.58 0.02 -2.75
CA ALA A 104 -9.39 -0.10 -1.92
C ALA A 104 -8.89 -1.55 -1.84
N LEU A 105 -7.58 -1.71 -1.61
CA LEU A 105 -6.95 -2.98 -1.29
C LEU A 105 -6.22 -2.84 0.05
N TRP A 106 -6.71 -3.56 1.05
CA TRP A 106 -6.13 -3.59 2.39
C TRP A 106 -5.30 -4.86 2.53
N THR A 107 -4.03 -4.73 2.89
CA THR A 107 -3.13 -5.88 3.12
C THR A 107 -2.48 -5.75 4.49
N GLN A 108 -2.55 -6.82 5.27
CA GLN A 108 -1.96 -6.88 6.60
C GLN A 108 -0.94 -8.00 6.67
N ILE A 109 0.28 -7.66 7.08
CA ILE A 109 1.38 -8.60 7.19
C ILE A 109 2.05 -8.50 8.55
N PHE A 110 2.58 -9.61 9.04
CA PHE A 110 3.55 -9.61 10.12
C PHE A 110 4.96 -9.59 9.55
N VAL A 111 5.80 -8.74 10.12
CA VAL A 111 7.22 -8.61 9.80
C VAL A 111 8.03 -8.99 11.04
N PRO A 112 8.84 -10.06 11.00
CA PRO A 112 9.69 -10.46 12.11
C PRO A 112 10.59 -9.33 12.60
N VAL A 113 10.77 -9.22 13.91
CA VAL A 113 11.69 -8.24 14.51
C VAL A 113 13.11 -8.80 14.59
N ASN A 114 14.11 -7.91 14.62
CA ASN A 114 15.51 -8.29 14.86
C ASN A 114 15.88 -7.98 16.31
N GLY A 115 15.74 -8.97 17.19
CA GLY A 115 15.84 -8.75 18.64
C GLY A 115 14.68 -7.87 19.13
N ASP A 116 14.99 -6.69 19.64
CA ASP A 116 14.03 -5.66 20.06
C ASP A 116 13.84 -4.53 19.02
N THR A 117 14.54 -4.63 17.89
CA THR A 117 14.52 -3.61 16.85
C THR A 117 13.46 -3.95 15.80
N PRO A 118 12.54 -3.02 15.46
CA PRO A 118 11.59 -3.24 14.39
C PRO A 118 12.31 -3.33 13.05
N VAL A 119 11.87 -4.25 12.20
CA VAL A 119 12.31 -4.37 10.81
C VAL A 119 11.20 -3.83 9.92
N TYR A 120 11.56 -3.01 8.95
CA TYR A 120 10.61 -2.49 8.00
C TYR A 120 10.23 -3.54 6.94
N PRO A 121 9.02 -3.48 6.36
CA PRO A 121 8.59 -4.47 5.38
C PRO A 121 9.58 -4.68 4.23
N GLN A 122 10.13 -3.64 3.63
CA GLN A 122 11.09 -3.73 2.51
C GLN A 122 12.45 -4.32 2.89
N GLU A 123 12.79 -4.30 4.18
CA GLU A 123 14.07 -4.80 4.70
C GLU A 123 13.98 -6.27 5.16
N ALA A 124 12.77 -6.82 5.25
CA ALA A 124 12.52 -8.16 5.77
C ALA A 124 12.75 -9.23 4.70
N GLU A 125 13.47 -10.30 5.07
CA GLU A 125 13.66 -11.48 4.21
C GLU A 125 12.37 -12.29 4.04
N GLU A 126 11.54 -12.30 5.07
CA GLU A 126 10.25 -12.98 5.08
C GLU A 126 9.18 -12.16 5.78
N VAL A 127 7.94 -12.36 5.34
CA VAL A 127 6.74 -11.76 5.95
C VAL A 127 5.65 -12.82 6.04
N PHE A 128 4.67 -12.61 6.91
CA PHE A 128 3.56 -13.52 7.10
C PHE A 128 2.25 -12.79 6.82
N LEU A 129 1.49 -13.24 5.82
CA LEU A 129 0.19 -12.65 5.55
C LEU A 129 -0.77 -12.96 6.70
N LEU A 130 -1.35 -11.92 7.27
CA LEU A 130 -2.51 -12.03 8.15
C LEU A 130 -3.81 -12.03 7.35
N GLY A 131 -3.93 -11.14 6.37
CA GLY A 131 -5.07 -11.12 5.47
C GLY A 131 -5.01 -10.01 4.44
N THR A 132 -5.88 -10.13 3.44
CA THR A 132 -6.14 -9.11 2.43
C THR A 132 -7.64 -8.90 2.32
N GLU A 133 -8.08 -7.65 2.25
CA GLU A 133 -9.46 -7.29 1.96
C GLU A 133 -9.52 -6.46 0.67
N VAL A 134 -10.45 -6.82 -0.21
CA VAL A 134 -10.68 -6.15 -1.51
C VAL A 134 -12.01 -5.42 -1.41
N ILE A 135 -11.97 -4.10 -1.54
CA ILE A 135 -13.15 -3.22 -1.54
C ILE A 135 -13.39 -2.72 -2.97
N VAL A 136 -14.60 -2.91 -3.47
CA VAL A 136 -15.06 -2.40 -4.78
C VAL A 136 -16.45 -1.81 -4.62
N GLY A 137 -16.65 -0.57 -5.07
CA GLY A 137 -17.92 0.14 -4.91
C GLY A 137 -18.37 0.31 -3.45
N GLY A 138 -17.43 0.36 -2.51
CA GLY A 138 -17.66 0.48 -1.07
C GLY A 138 -18.02 -0.84 -0.37
N GLU A 139 -18.00 -1.98 -1.09
CA GLU A 139 -18.31 -3.29 -0.51
C GLU A 139 -17.11 -4.24 -0.58
N SER A 140 -17.01 -5.11 0.42
CA SER A 140 -16.01 -6.18 0.46
C SER A 140 -16.42 -7.29 -0.52
N VAL A 141 -15.56 -7.59 -1.50
CA VAL A 141 -15.87 -8.51 -2.61
C VAL A 141 -15.12 -9.84 -2.58
N ALA A 142 -14.29 -10.06 -1.56
CA ALA A 142 -13.52 -11.28 -1.38
C ALA A 142 -13.52 -11.71 0.09
N ASP A 143 -13.64 -13.00 0.38
CA ASP A 143 -13.60 -13.52 1.74
C ASP A 143 -12.13 -13.62 2.23
N PRO A 144 -11.71 -12.83 3.23
CA PRO A 144 -10.34 -12.88 3.74
C PRO A 144 -9.96 -14.24 4.35
N GLU A 145 -10.92 -15.08 4.76
CA GLU A 145 -10.64 -16.42 5.27
C GLU A 145 -10.38 -17.46 4.16
N GLY A 146 -10.72 -17.11 2.92
CA GLY A 146 -10.60 -17.93 1.71
C GLY A 146 -9.29 -17.78 0.94
N ILE A 147 -8.29 -17.10 1.52
CA ILE A 147 -6.99 -16.89 0.87
C ILE A 147 -6.22 -18.22 0.73
N THR A 148 -5.71 -18.48 -0.47
CA THR A 148 -4.97 -19.70 -0.82
C THR A 148 -3.54 -19.44 -1.29
N ALA A 149 -3.23 -18.23 -1.76
CA ALA A 149 -1.89 -17.83 -2.12
C ALA A 149 -1.72 -16.31 -1.95
N PHE A 150 -0.50 -15.90 -1.63
CA PHE A 150 -0.13 -14.50 -1.51
C PHE A 150 1.31 -14.26 -1.96
N ASN A 151 1.54 -13.15 -2.63
CA ASN A 151 2.87 -12.63 -2.92
C ASN A 151 2.88 -11.10 -2.71
N ILE A 152 4.02 -10.59 -2.24
CA ILE A 152 4.28 -9.16 -2.12
C ILE A 152 5.75 -8.89 -2.42
N ASN A 153 6.00 -7.89 -3.25
CA ASN A 153 7.35 -7.37 -3.53
C ASN A 153 7.33 -5.85 -3.34
N ILE A 154 8.16 -5.34 -2.44
CA ILE A 154 8.25 -3.90 -2.15
C ILE A 154 9.59 -3.42 -2.68
N ALA A 155 9.58 -2.74 -3.83
CA ALA A 155 10.79 -2.32 -4.51
C ALA A 155 11.31 -0.96 -4.01
N VAL A 156 10.40 -0.06 -3.62
CA VAL A 156 10.75 1.28 -3.09
C VAL A 156 9.91 1.55 -1.86
N TRP A 157 10.55 2.02 -0.79
CA TRP A 157 9.91 2.61 0.38
C TRP A 157 10.73 3.83 0.79
N ASP A 158 10.24 5.01 0.43
CA ASP A 158 10.91 6.28 0.70
C ASP A 158 9.99 7.15 1.56
N GLU A 159 10.21 7.11 2.88
CA GLU A 159 9.46 7.93 3.85
C GLU A 159 9.71 9.43 3.64
N GLU A 160 10.93 9.82 3.22
CA GLU A 160 11.29 11.23 3.04
C GLU A 160 10.75 11.79 1.73
N GLY A 161 10.75 10.97 0.69
CA GLY A 161 10.17 11.28 -0.62
C GLY A 161 8.66 10.99 -0.73
N GLU A 162 8.03 10.48 0.34
CA GLU A 162 6.61 10.10 0.40
C GLU A 162 6.18 9.19 -0.76
N LYS A 163 7.00 8.20 -1.09
CA LYS A 163 6.80 7.30 -2.22
C LYS A 163 6.94 5.84 -1.85
N ILE A 164 6.12 5.01 -2.50
CA ILE A 164 6.21 3.56 -2.41
C ILE A 164 5.98 2.93 -3.78
N ASN A 165 6.78 1.91 -4.09
CA ASN A 165 6.61 1.05 -5.24
C ASN A 165 6.51 -0.39 -4.76
N TYR A 166 5.37 -1.04 -5.01
CA TYR A 166 5.20 -2.44 -4.65
C TYR A 166 4.13 -3.13 -5.49
N THR A 167 4.30 -4.44 -5.64
CA THR A 167 3.32 -5.31 -6.26
C THR A 167 2.79 -6.30 -5.25
N THR A 168 1.50 -6.61 -5.29
CA THR A 168 0.92 -7.73 -4.54
C THR A 168 0.05 -8.60 -5.43
N SER A 169 -0.07 -9.87 -5.06
CA SER A 169 -1.04 -10.80 -5.66
C SER A 169 -1.65 -11.64 -4.54
N THR A 170 -2.96 -11.54 -4.35
CA THR A 170 -3.69 -12.40 -3.39
C THR A 170 -4.73 -13.23 -4.12
N THR A 171 -4.65 -14.55 -3.98
CA THR A 171 -5.62 -15.49 -4.54
C THR A 171 -6.60 -15.94 -3.48
N PHE A 172 -7.87 -15.67 -3.73
CA PHE A 172 -9.03 -16.12 -2.97
C PHE A 172 -9.75 -17.25 -3.71
N ALA A 173 -10.81 -17.80 -3.12
CA ALA A 173 -11.68 -18.76 -3.80
C ALA A 173 -12.46 -18.12 -4.97
N GLU A 174 -12.79 -16.83 -4.84
CA GLU A 174 -13.59 -16.04 -5.79
C GLU A 174 -12.76 -15.52 -6.98
N GLY A 175 -11.44 -15.39 -6.81
CA GLY A 175 -10.57 -14.81 -7.83
C GLY A 175 -9.20 -14.41 -7.29
N THR A 176 -8.40 -13.78 -8.13
CA THR A 176 -7.10 -13.20 -7.73
C THR A 176 -7.15 -11.69 -7.91
N VAL A 177 -6.73 -10.96 -6.86
CA VAL A 177 -6.43 -9.54 -6.96
C VAL A 177 -4.94 -9.37 -7.22
N ASN A 178 -4.59 -8.54 -8.19
CA ASN A 178 -3.21 -8.13 -8.43
C ASN A 178 -3.13 -6.62 -8.27
N LEU A 179 -2.21 -6.12 -7.46
CA LEU A 179 -1.90 -4.71 -7.33
C LEU A 179 -0.52 -4.46 -7.93
N ASP A 180 -0.44 -3.43 -8.76
CA ASP A 180 0.82 -2.79 -9.18
C ASP A 180 0.71 -1.33 -8.75
N PHE A 181 1.47 -0.96 -7.72
CA PHE A 181 1.43 0.38 -7.15
C PHE A 181 2.78 1.06 -7.30
N ASP A 182 2.77 2.23 -7.92
CA ASP A 182 3.90 3.14 -8.08
C ASP A 182 3.42 4.58 -7.85
N GLY A 183 3.50 5.06 -6.62
CA GLY A 183 2.85 6.33 -6.27
C GLY A 183 3.16 6.88 -4.89
N LEU A 184 2.32 7.81 -4.46
CA LEU A 184 2.47 8.49 -3.18
C LEU A 184 2.17 7.55 -2.01
N MET A 185 2.94 7.70 -0.95
CA MET A 185 2.78 7.01 0.31
C MET A 185 2.46 8.00 1.43
N TYR A 186 1.44 7.69 2.22
CA TYR A 186 1.19 8.38 3.50
C TYR A 186 1.48 7.44 4.66
N GLY A 187 2.54 7.69 5.43
CA GLY A 187 2.93 6.86 6.57
C GLY A 187 4.45 6.70 6.73
N PRO A 188 4.92 5.80 7.63
CA PRO A 188 4.09 4.89 8.42
C PRO A 188 3.36 5.57 9.58
N LEU A 189 2.05 5.31 9.67
CA LEU A 189 1.21 5.73 10.79
C LEU A 189 1.22 4.70 11.93
N GLY A 190 0.93 5.14 13.14
CA GLY A 190 0.56 4.26 14.25
C GLY A 190 -0.94 3.96 14.20
N PHE A 191 -1.31 2.70 14.05
CA PHE A 191 -2.70 2.25 14.10
C PHE A 191 -3.01 1.64 15.46
N THR A 192 -3.99 2.17 16.18
CA THR A 192 -4.52 1.54 17.39
C THR A 192 -5.71 0.64 17.06
N LEU A 193 -5.70 -0.59 17.58
CA LEU A 193 -6.84 -1.51 17.49
C LEU A 193 -7.92 -1.08 18.47
N SER A 194 -9.17 -0.94 18.02
CA SER A 194 -10.25 -0.55 18.93
C SER A 194 -10.82 -1.77 19.69
N GLY A 195 -10.85 -1.68 21.03
CA GLY A 195 -11.76 -2.49 21.87
C GLY A 195 -11.38 -3.94 22.18
N GLY A 196 -10.10 -4.27 22.40
CA GLY A 196 -9.69 -5.58 22.94
C GLY A 196 -10.02 -6.78 22.03
N LYS A 197 -10.35 -6.52 20.76
CA LYS A 197 -10.62 -7.56 19.77
C LYS A 197 -9.29 -8.08 19.21
N SER A 198 -9.02 -9.34 19.54
CA SER A 198 -7.97 -10.15 18.95
C SER A 198 -7.98 -10.05 17.41
N ALA A 199 -6.83 -9.66 16.86
CA ALA A 199 -6.23 -10.00 15.57
C ALA A 199 -7.02 -9.94 14.23
N SER A 200 -8.32 -10.20 14.16
CA SER A 200 -8.95 -10.67 12.90
C SER A 200 -9.74 -9.66 12.07
N ASN A 201 -10.16 -8.52 12.62
CA ASN A 201 -11.08 -7.62 11.90
C ASN A 201 -10.40 -6.37 11.33
N PHE A 202 -10.60 -6.10 10.04
CA PHE A 202 -10.15 -4.89 9.33
C PHE A 202 -10.92 -3.61 9.70
N THR A 203 -11.96 -3.73 10.54
CA THR A 203 -13.10 -2.80 10.50
C THR A 203 -13.02 -1.59 11.44
N SER A 204 -11.89 -1.31 12.09
CA SER A 204 -11.72 -0.01 12.78
C SER A 204 -10.29 0.22 13.29
N PHE A 205 -9.55 1.08 12.60
CA PHE A 205 -8.28 1.59 13.09
C PHE A 205 -8.39 3.09 13.33
N LYS A 206 -7.77 3.58 14.40
CA LYS A 206 -7.45 5.01 14.52
C LYS A 206 -5.99 5.20 14.16
N ALA A 207 -5.76 6.01 13.15
CA ALA A 207 -4.42 6.37 12.71
C ALA A 207 -3.94 7.62 13.45
N THR A 208 -2.69 7.58 13.93
CA THR A 208 -1.96 8.71 14.49
C THR A 208 -0.57 8.75 13.89
N GLN A 209 0.10 9.90 13.94
CA GLN A 209 1.51 9.95 13.54
C GLN A 209 2.33 9.02 14.44
N LEU A 210 3.12 8.13 13.86
CA LEU A 210 4.05 7.32 14.63
C LEU A 210 5.15 8.24 15.18
N THR A 211 5.26 8.32 16.50
CA THR A 211 6.24 9.21 17.18
C THR A 211 7.43 8.46 17.74
N LYS A 212 7.37 7.13 17.84
CA LYS A 212 8.43 6.27 18.35
C LYS A 212 8.60 5.05 17.46
N LYS A 213 9.84 4.72 17.12
CA LYS A 213 10.22 3.52 16.36
C LYS A 213 10.80 2.45 17.30
N SER A 214 10.02 2.03 18.30
CA SER A 214 10.41 1.00 19.29
C SER A 214 9.32 -0.06 19.41
N VAL A 215 9.71 -1.32 19.65
CA VAL A 215 8.77 -2.43 19.88
C VAL A 215 8.60 -2.67 21.38
N ASP A 216 7.36 -2.77 21.85
CA ASP A 216 7.05 -3.27 23.19
C ASP A 216 7.04 -4.80 23.19
N LEU A 217 8.14 -5.40 23.65
CA LEU A 217 8.29 -6.84 23.83
C LEU A 217 7.96 -7.32 25.25
N ASN A 218 7.53 -6.42 26.15
CA ASN A 218 7.11 -6.83 27.49
C ASN A 218 5.65 -7.31 27.52
N ASN A 219 4.85 -6.85 26.55
CA ASN A 219 3.44 -7.18 26.41
C ASN A 219 3.15 -7.82 25.05
N VAL A 220 3.84 -8.92 24.74
CA VAL A 220 3.68 -9.62 23.46
C VAL A 220 2.27 -10.21 23.36
N GLU A 221 1.55 -9.85 22.29
CA GLU A 221 0.25 -10.43 21.97
C GLU A 221 0.43 -11.79 21.26
N LYS A 222 -0.34 -12.80 21.68
CA LYS A 222 -0.34 -14.11 21.02
C LYS A 222 -1.35 -14.12 19.88
N ILE A 223 -0.92 -14.60 18.73
CA ILE A 223 -1.83 -14.87 17.61
C ILE A 223 -2.29 -16.32 17.71
N ASP A 224 -3.44 -16.53 18.36
CA ASP A 224 -4.08 -17.83 18.42
C ASP A 224 -4.69 -18.16 17.05
N ASN A 225 -3.99 -19.01 16.29
CA ASN A 225 -4.56 -19.78 15.19
C ASN A 225 -5.05 -18.95 13.98
N THR A 226 -4.12 -18.31 13.26
CA THR A 226 -4.42 -17.77 11.93
C THR A 226 -3.67 -18.58 10.89
N LYS A 227 -4.33 -18.85 9.75
CA LYS A 227 -3.74 -19.48 8.57
C LYS A 227 -2.70 -18.53 7.94
N LEU A 228 -1.65 -18.21 8.68
CA LEU A 228 -0.62 -17.30 8.22
C LEU A 228 0.08 -17.93 7.03
N THR A 229 0.07 -17.21 5.91
CA THR A 229 0.84 -17.62 4.74
C THR A 229 2.22 -17.00 4.85
N LYS A 230 3.23 -17.84 5.09
CA LYS A 230 4.63 -17.41 5.02
C LYS A 230 4.99 -17.03 3.59
N VAL A 231 5.56 -15.85 3.41
CA VAL A 231 6.03 -15.33 2.13
C VAL A 231 7.49 -14.97 2.24
N VAL A 232 8.30 -15.56 1.37
CA VAL A 232 9.70 -15.21 1.17
C VAL A 232 9.75 -14.17 0.05
N LYS A 233 10.38 -13.03 0.30
CA LYS A 233 10.47 -11.91 -0.65
C LYS A 233 11.56 -12.11 -1.70
#